data_AF-A0A4S8NLU9-F1
#
_entry.id   AF-A0A4S8NLU9-F1
#
_cell.length_a   1.000
_cell.length_b   1.000
_cell.length_c   1.000
_cell.angle_alpha   90.00
_cell.angle_beta   90.00
_cell.angle_gamma   90.00
#
_symmetry.space_group_name_H-M   'P 1'
#
loop_
_entity.id
_entity.type
_entity.pdbx_description
1 polymer ?
#
loop_
_entity_poly.entity_id
_entity_poly.type
_entity_poly.pdbx_seq_one_letter_code
_entity_poly.pdbx_strand_id
1 'polypeptide(L)'
;MTDHTSHTTHGTDDPQLRDLLTAAVPDDAPTLDAARLARDARTARTRRRTATAVGGVLAVGATVAGVGLLGGQDPAARDDTTATTAPYDAPTCPATLPELPDAVWAVDSLDGLASVRICPDLDATAGPLLSVDEKGQVLASMDALVQSDRFGEQVDVAETFDPERCATISVVNSRQSLQLTFDDGRSVLLPTAMCSPISVAGREIDGGALGTAYLAALDGQRDDLTYSHPFSGPLPCAGRGSVPDAARPGREQLVAAVLCTPDGEEVAPLSDAQLADLNDAWRSAKEFVQDPTADDESECTAPEDAPSYLVVGTDHSDVMRFSDTGCGFLVWSGWRPGDSQALPTTLADLGLTP
;
A
#
# COMPACT_ATOMS: atom_id res chain seq x y z
N MET A 1 65.76 -3.23 -11.61
CA MET A 1 66.24 -2.09 -10.79
C MET A 1 65.78 -0.82 -11.48
N THR A 2 64.55 -0.43 -11.19
CA THR A 2 63.96 0.89 -11.45
C THR A 2 62.66 0.94 -10.67
N ASP A 3 62.69 1.61 -9.52
CA ASP A 3 61.53 1.90 -8.68
C ASP A 3 60.61 2.92 -9.37
N HIS A 4 59.31 2.64 -9.35
CA HIS A 4 58.26 3.61 -9.61
C HIS A 4 57.39 3.73 -8.35
N THR A 5 57.71 4.73 -7.55
CA THR A 5 56.93 5.15 -6.39
C THR A 5 55.82 6.06 -6.88
N SER A 6 54.60 5.53 -6.99
CA SER A 6 53.39 6.34 -7.16
C SER A 6 52.99 6.94 -5.81
N HIS A 7 53.08 8.26 -5.70
CA HIS A 7 52.43 9.02 -4.63
C HIS A 7 50.96 9.19 -5.00
N THR A 8 50.08 8.47 -4.29
CA THR A 8 48.64 8.75 -4.30
C THR A 8 48.34 9.64 -3.10
N THR A 9 48.08 10.91 -3.34
CA THR A 9 47.64 11.88 -2.33
C THR A 9 46.17 11.62 -2.01
N HIS A 10 45.89 11.25 -0.76
CA HIS A 10 44.54 11.23 -0.19
C HIS A 10 44.27 12.53 0.56
N GLY A 11 43.06 13.07 0.38
CA GLY A 11 42.40 13.99 1.30
C GLY A 11 42.47 15.47 0.93
N THR A 12 41.34 16.03 0.49
CA THR A 12 40.76 17.31 0.96
C THR A 12 39.56 17.73 0.09
N ASP A 13 38.37 17.14 0.29
CA ASP A 13 37.09 17.66 -0.29
C ASP A 13 36.03 17.99 0.80
N ASP A 14 36.41 18.01 2.08
CA ASP A 14 35.52 18.34 3.21
C ASP A 14 35.26 19.86 3.41
N PRO A 15 36.21 20.80 3.18
CA PRO A 15 35.95 22.21 3.49
C PRO A 15 35.02 22.91 2.50
N GLN A 16 35.03 22.52 1.22
CA GLN A 16 34.12 23.10 0.21
C GLN A 16 32.66 22.71 0.45
N LEU A 17 32.42 21.48 0.92
CA LEU A 17 31.07 21.01 1.23
C LEU A 17 30.50 21.76 2.45
N ARG A 18 31.33 21.99 3.47
CA ARG A 18 30.98 22.82 4.63
C ARG A 18 30.66 24.27 4.27
N ASP A 19 31.45 24.87 3.39
CA ASP A 19 31.22 26.26 2.96
C ASP A 19 29.92 26.39 2.14
N LEU A 20 29.62 25.42 1.28
CA LEU A 20 28.36 25.39 0.51
C LEU A 20 27.12 25.19 1.40
N LEU A 21 27.23 24.35 2.44
CA LEU A 21 26.14 24.14 3.39
C LEU A 21 25.93 25.35 4.30
N THR A 22 26.99 26.11 4.61
CA THR A 22 26.89 27.32 5.43
C THR A 22 26.29 28.48 4.63
N ALA A 23 26.56 28.56 3.33
CA ALA A 23 26.00 29.60 2.45
C ALA A 23 24.52 29.42 2.10
N ALA A 24 23.96 28.22 2.30
CA ALA A 24 22.56 27.90 1.98
C ALA A 24 21.56 28.18 3.12
N VAL A 25 22.04 28.60 4.29
CA VAL A 25 21.18 28.91 5.46
C VAL A 25 21.01 30.44 5.55
N PRO A 26 19.80 31.00 5.46
CA PRO A 26 19.55 32.41 5.71
C PRO A 26 20.04 32.82 7.11
N ASP A 27 20.68 33.98 7.25
CA ASP A 27 21.22 34.49 8.53
C ASP A 27 20.15 34.65 9.64
N ASP A 28 18.89 34.61 9.24
CA ASP A 28 17.67 34.74 10.02
C ASP A 28 16.95 33.40 10.29
N ALA A 29 17.58 32.27 9.95
CA ALA A 29 17.07 30.95 10.31
C ALA A 29 17.03 30.78 11.84
N PRO A 30 15.88 30.40 12.43
CA PRO A 30 15.78 30.19 13.87
C PRO A 30 16.71 29.04 14.29
N THR A 31 17.51 29.29 15.34
CA THR A 31 18.38 28.25 15.91
C THR A 31 17.53 27.12 16.49
N LEU A 32 17.66 25.93 15.88
CA LEU A 32 17.02 24.71 16.35
C LEU A 32 17.66 24.26 17.67
N ASP A 33 16.98 24.51 18.79
CA ASP A 33 17.35 23.94 20.09
C ASP A 33 16.88 22.47 20.16
N ALA A 34 17.77 21.56 19.74
CA ALA A 34 17.54 20.12 19.79
C ALA A 34 17.16 19.62 21.21
N ALA A 35 17.66 20.26 22.27
CA ALA A 35 17.33 19.89 23.65
C ALA A 35 15.93 20.35 24.06
N ARG A 36 15.38 21.40 23.44
CA ARG A 36 13.98 21.81 23.61
C ARG A 36 13.04 20.87 22.86
N LEU A 37 13.33 20.55 21.60
CA LEU A 37 12.56 19.57 20.82
C LEU A 37 12.46 18.20 21.51
N ALA A 38 13.58 17.70 22.05
CA ALA A 38 13.60 16.44 22.78
C ALA A 38 12.78 16.48 24.09
N ARG A 39 12.68 17.63 24.76
CA ARG A 39 11.86 17.81 25.98
C ARG A 39 10.37 17.88 25.66
N ASP A 40 10.01 18.59 24.60
CA ASP A 40 8.62 18.74 24.19
C ASP A 40 8.03 17.39 23.72
N ALA A 41 8.82 16.58 22.99
CA ALA A 41 8.44 15.23 22.58
C ALA A 41 8.21 14.27 23.77
N ARG A 42 9.02 14.35 24.83
CA ARG A 42 8.86 13.52 26.04
C ARG A 42 7.61 13.91 26.84
N THR A 43 7.30 15.20 26.89
CA THR A 43 6.14 15.74 27.62
C THR A 43 4.82 15.38 26.92
N ALA A 44 4.82 15.32 25.59
CA ALA A 44 3.67 14.86 24.80
C ALA A 44 3.36 13.37 25.02
N ARG A 45 4.38 12.50 25.11
CA ARG A 45 4.20 11.06 25.36
C ARG A 45 3.64 10.74 26.75
N THR A 46 3.97 11.53 27.76
CA THR A 46 3.48 11.29 29.14
C THR A 46 2.01 11.67 29.31
N ARG A 47 1.52 12.70 28.60
CA ARG A 47 0.10 13.10 28.65
C ARG A 47 -0.86 12.10 28.01
N ARG A 48 -0.41 11.33 27.02
CA ARG A 48 -1.25 10.30 26.36
C ARG A 48 -1.50 9.05 27.21
N ARG A 49 -0.68 8.78 28.24
CA ARG A 49 -0.81 7.56 29.06
C ARG A 49 -1.77 7.69 30.27
N THR A 50 -2.27 8.89 30.55
CA THR A 50 -3.15 9.14 31.71
C THR A 50 -4.64 9.24 31.38
N ALA A 51 -5.05 9.10 30.11
CA ALA A 51 -6.43 9.31 29.67
C ALA A 51 -7.29 8.03 29.52
N THR A 52 -6.71 6.83 29.60
CA THR A 52 -7.39 5.54 29.28
C THR A 52 -7.88 4.75 30.49
N ALA A 53 -8.33 5.41 31.56
CA ALA A 53 -8.74 4.71 32.78
C ALA A 53 -9.98 5.29 33.48
N VAL A 54 -11.06 5.68 32.75
CA VAL A 54 -12.39 5.85 33.38
C VAL A 54 -13.53 5.63 32.37
N GLY A 55 -14.41 4.65 32.68
CA GLY A 55 -15.81 4.58 32.21
C GLY A 55 -16.07 3.58 31.08
N GLY A 56 -17.05 2.68 31.12
CA GLY A 56 -18.12 2.43 32.08
C GLY A 56 -19.11 1.44 31.46
N VAL A 57 -19.54 0.46 32.25
CA VAL A 57 -20.52 -0.58 31.89
C VAL A 57 -21.93 0.02 31.78
N LEU A 58 -22.68 -0.25 30.71
CA LEU A 58 -24.15 -0.27 30.73
C LEU A 58 -24.70 -1.31 29.74
N ALA A 59 -25.58 -2.17 30.27
CA ALA A 59 -26.34 -3.20 29.58
C ALA A 59 -27.83 -2.85 29.60
N VAL A 60 -28.54 -3.01 28.48
CA VAL A 60 -30.01 -3.16 28.33
C VAL A 60 -30.21 -3.79 26.93
N GLY A 61 -31.01 -4.81 26.62
CA GLY A 61 -32.12 -5.48 27.30
C GLY A 61 -33.42 -5.39 26.47
N ALA A 62 -33.89 -6.55 25.98
CA ALA A 62 -35.28 -6.92 25.60
C ALA A 62 -35.84 -6.67 24.16
N THR A 63 -35.97 -7.80 23.46
CA THR A 63 -37.11 -8.34 22.67
C THR A 63 -38.47 -7.61 22.64
N VAL A 64 -39.20 -7.68 21.50
CA VAL A 64 -40.52 -8.35 21.32
C VAL A 64 -40.99 -8.28 19.84
N ALA A 65 -41.67 -9.34 19.41
CA ALA A 65 -42.18 -9.67 18.08
C ALA A 65 -43.44 -8.90 17.60
N GLY A 66 -43.74 -9.00 16.29
CA GLY A 66 -45.04 -8.68 15.71
C GLY A 66 -45.25 -9.33 14.34
N VAL A 67 -46.28 -10.17 14.22
CA VAL A 67 -46.68 -10.95 13.03
C VAL A 67 -47.87 -10.29 12.31
N GLY A 68 -47.82 -10.23 10.97
CA GLY A 68 -48.95 -10.45 10.05
C GLY A 68 -49.67 -9.23 9.42
N LEU A 69 -49.75 -9.17 8.08
CA LEU A 69 -50.96 -9.40 7.24
C LEU A 69 -50.80 -8.93 5.77
N LEU A 70 -51.63 -9.54 4.91
CA LEU A 70 -51.66 -9.51 3.44
C LEU A 70 -52.12 -8.18 2.78
N GLY A 71 -51.51 -7.85 1.63
CA GLY A 71 -52.19 -7.27 0.46
C GLY A 71 -52.03 -5.76 0.19
N GLY A 72 -51.47 -5.42 -0.99
CA GLY A 72 -51.62 -4.10 -1.62
C GLY A 72 -50.35 -3.57 -2.31
N GLN A 73 -50.42 -3.32 -3.62
CA GLN A 73 -49.39 -2.70 -4.45
C GLN A 73 -49.19 -1.21 -4.09
N ASP A 74 -47.94 -0.77 -3.94
CA ASP A 74 -47.36 0.56 -4.29
C ASP A 74 -46.06 0.85 -3.51
N PRO A 75 -45.22 1.79 -3.98
CA PRO A 75 -43.95 1.55 -4.68
C PRO A 75 -42.85 0.97 -3.77
N ALA A 76 -41.90 0.26 -4.38
CA ALA A 76 -40.75 -0.34 -3.69
C ALA A 76 -40.11 0.64 -2.70
N ALA A 77 -40.02 0.17 -1.46
CA ALA A 77 -39.32 0.79 -0.38
C ALA A 77 -37.95 1.27 -0.87
N ARG A 78 -37.58 2.49 -0.46
CA ARG A 78 -36.18 2.75 -0.16
C ARG A 78 -35.76 1.64 0.79
N ASP A 79 -35.03 0.65 0.28
CA ASP A 79 -34.15 -0.12 1.13
C ASP A 79 -33.36 0.92 1.92
N ASP A 80 -33.48 0.88 3.25
CA ASP A 80 -32.51 1.49 4.12
C ASP A 80 -31.16 1.01 3.60
N THR A 81 -30.42 1.92 2.96
CA THR A 81 -29.04 1.71 2.56
C THR A 81 -28.26 1.54 3.85
N THR A 82 -28.25 0.31 4.36
CA THR A 82 -27.31 -0.11 5.39
C THR A 82 -25.94 0.11 4.78
N ALA A 83 -25.28 1.19 5.18
CA ALA A 83 -23.89 1.46 4.86
C ALA A 83 -23.14 0.13 4.96
N THR A 84 -22.56 -0.29 3.84
CA THR A 84 -21.93 -1.59 3.76
C THR A 84 -20.84 -1.68 4.85
N THR A 85 -21.01 -2.62 5.77
CA THR A 85 -20.05 -2.80 6.89
C THR A 85 -18.98 -3.82 6.58
N ALA A 86 -19.20 -4.67 5.57
CA ALA A 86 -18.23 -5.66 5.11
C ALA A 86 -17.41 -5.09 3.94
N PRO A 87 -16.08 -5.07 4.03
CA PRO A 87 -15.22 -4.51 2.98
C PRO A 87 -15.46 -5.06 1.55
N TYR A 88 -15.81 -6.34 1.43
CA TYR A 88 -16.02 -7.01 0.14
C TYR A 88 -17.40 -6.81 -0.47
N ASP A 89 -18.37 -6.34 0.33
CA ASP A 89 -19.73 -6.06 -0.15
C ASP A 89 -19.82 -4.65 -0.79
N ALA A 90 -18.74 -3.85 -0.73
CA ALA A 90 -18.68 -2.55 -1.38
C ALA A 90 -18.75 -2.70 -2.91
N PRO A 91 -19.28 -1.69 -3.65
CA PRO A 91 -19.38 -1.79 -5.09
C PRO A 91 -18.04 -2.11 -5.75
N THR A 92 -18.07 -3.06 -6.69
CA THR A 92 -16.89 -3.48 -7.43
C THR A 92 -16.38 -2.35 -8.32
N CYS A 93 -15.07 -2.39 -8.61
CA CYS A 93 -14.48 -1.51 -9.61
C CYS A 93 -15.14 -1.66 -10.99
N PRO A 94 -15.21 -0.59 -11.80
CA PRO A 94 -15.64 -0.72 -13.17
C PRO A 94 -14.66 -1.61 -13.95
N ALA A 95 -15.17 -2.34 -14.94
CA ALA A 95 -14.33 -3.20 -15.79
C ALA A 95 -13.27 -2.42 -16.59
N THR A 96 -13.51 -1.13 -16.85
CA THR A 96 -12.61 -0.23 -17.58
C THR A 96 -12.52 1.11 -16.86
N LEU A 97 -11.31 1.62 -16.68
CA LEU A 97 -11.09 2.96 -16.16
C LEU A 97 -11.26 4.01 -17.27
N PRO A 98 -11.68 5.24 -16.96
CA PRO A 98 -11.65 6.33 -17.92
C PRO A 98 -10.21 6.60 -18.39
N GLU A 99 -10.08 7.10 -19.61
CA GLU A 99 -8.82 7.68 -20.09
C GLU A 99 -8.48 8.91 -19.26
N LEU A 100 -7.19 9.12 -18.96
CA LEU A 100 -6.76 10.24 -18.10
C LEU A 100 -7.28 11.62 -18.55
N PRO A 101 -7.34 11.97 -19.85
CA PRO A 101 -7.92 13.23 -20.30
C PRO A 101 -9.41 13.40 -19.98
N ASP A 102 -10.14 12.30 -19.84
CA ASP A 102 -11.59 12.27 -19.56
C ASP A 102 -11.89 11.97 -18.09
N ALA A 103 -10.86 11.75 -17.27
CA ALA A 103 -11.01 11.43 -15.85
C ALA A 103 -11.56 12.62 -15.05
N VAL A 104 -12.23 12.31 -13.95
CA VAL A 104 -12.63 13.31 -12.96
C VAL A 104 -11.44 13.58 -12.04
N TRP A 105 -11.07 14.85 -11.91
CA TRP A 105 -9.90 15.29 -11.12
C TRP A 105 -10.28 15.98 -9.81
N ALA A 106 -11.57 15.99 -9.47
CA ALA A 106 -12.08 16.70 -8.31
C ALA A 106 -13.26 16.00 -7.64
N VAL A 107 -13.33 16.09 -6.32
CA VAL A 107 -14.51 15.80 -5.50
C VAL A 107 -14.67 16.90 -4.45
N ASP A 108 -15.81 17.59 -4.48
CA ASP A 108 -16.01 18.81 -3.69
C ASP A 108 -16.16 18.57 -2.19
N SER A 109 -16.67 17.41 -1.78
CA SER A 109 -16.83 17.01 -0.38
C SER A 109 -16.74 15.48 -0.23
N LEU A 110 -16.28 15.03 0.93
CA LEU A 110 -16.30 13.64 1.37
C LEU A 110 -17.51 13.33 2.28
N ASP A 111 -18.42 14.29 2.46
CA ASP A 111 -19.64 14.09 3.25
C ASP A 111 -20.50 12.97 2.64
N GLY A 112 -20.90 12.01 3.48
CA GLY A 112 -21.67 10.84 3.06
C GLY A 112 -20.86 9.84 2.22
N LEU A 113 -19.53 9.88 2.29
CA LEU A 113 -18.69 8.81 1.75
C LEU A 113 -18.99 7.52 2.52
N ALA A 114 -19.25 6.44 1.78
CA ALA A 114 -19.62 5.13 2.32
C ALA A 114 -18.44 4.15 2.22
N SER A 115 -17.78 4.14 1.06
CA SER A 115 -16.64 3.28 0.80
C SER A 115 -15.65 3.86 -0.20
N VAL A 116 -14.40 3.42 -0.11
CA VAL A 116 -13.34 3.71 -1.09
C VAL A 116 -12.71 2.40 -1.54
N ARG A 117 -12.46 2.24 -2.84
CA ARG A 117 -11.75 1.07 -3.39
C ARG A 117 -10.70 1.52 -4.39
N ILE A 118 -9.51 0.92 -4.34
CA ILE A 118 -8.50 1.10 -5.38
C ILE A 118 -8.85 0.22 -6.60
N CYS A 119 -8.89 0.83 -7.78
CA CYS A 119 -9.27 0.20 -9.03
C CYS A 119 -8.09 0.23 -9.99
N PRO A 120 -7.48 -0.93 -10.29
CA PRO A 120 -6.38 -1.03 -11.23
C PRO A 120 -6.89 -1.08 -12.66
N ASP A 121 -6.11 -0.52 -13.58
CA ASP A 121 -6.29 -0.77 -15.00
C ASP A 121 -5.63 -2.11 -15.37
N LEU A 122 -6.44 -3.16 -15.40
CA LEU A 122 -5.99 -4.51 -15.75
C LEU A 122 -5.63 -4.64 -17.24
N ASP A 123 -6.00 -3.68 -18.08
CA ASP A 123 -5.69 -3.63 -19.52
C ASP A 123 -4.42 -2.84 -19.85
N ALA A 124 -3.96 -1.99 -18.93
CA ALA A 124 -2.76 -1.18 -19.12
C ALA A 124 -1.43 -1.92 -18.86
N THR A 125 -1.49 -3.18 -18.45
CA THR A 125 -0.28 -3.95 -18.12
C THR A 125 0.32 -4.63 -19.36
N ALA A 126 1.65 -4.59 -19.49
CA ALA A 126 2.36 -5.35 -20.50
C ALA A 126 2.37 -6.84 -20.08
N GLY A 127 1.34 -7.59 -20.49
CA GLY A 127 1.15 -8.99 -20.17
C GLY A 127 0.04 -9.63 -21.01
N PRO A 128 -0.18 -10.95 -20.90
CA PRO A 128 -1.38 -11.60 -21.42
C PRO A 128 -2.61 -10.93 -20.83
N LEU A 129 -3.56 -10.56 -21.69
CA LEU A 129 -4.82 -10.01 -21.24
C LEU A 129 -5.58 -11.07 -20.46
N LEU A 130 -5.96 -10.75 -19.21
CA LEU A 130 -6.92 -11.53 -18.45
C LEU A 130 -8.24 -11.61 -19.22
N SER A 131 -8.89 -12.76 -19.18
CA SER A 131 -10.27 -12.91 -19.68
C SER A 131 -11.23 -12.02 -18.89
N VAL A 132 -12.41 -11.77 -19.45
CA VAL A 132 -13.45 -10.94 -18.79
C VAL A 132 -13.83 -11.52 -17.41
N ASP A 133 -13.93 -12.85 -17.32
CA ASP A 133 -14.29 -13.53 -16.07
C ASP A 133 -13.17 -13.41 -15.03
N GLU A 134 -11.90 -13.57 -15.44
CA GLU A 134 -10.74 -13.40 -14.56
C GLU A 134 -10.62 -11.95 -14.05
N LYS A 135 -10.83 -10.96 -14.93
CA LYS A 135 -10.89 -9.55 -14.51
C LYS A 135 -11.99 -9.32 -13.48
N GLY A 136 -13.19 -9.86 -13.73
CA GLY A 136 -14.31 -9.76 -12.81
C GLY A 136 -13.98 -10.34 -11.43
N GLN A 137 -13.31 -11.49 -11.38
CA GLN A 137 -12.88 -12.12 -10.13
C GLN A 137 -11.85 -11.26 -9.39
N VAL A 138 -10.82 -10.75 -10.07
CA VAL A 138 -9.80 -9.89 -9.47
C VAL A 138 -10.43 -8.61 -8.91
N LEU A 139 -11.28 -7.93 -9.67
CA LEU A 139 -11.91 -6.67 -9.24
C LEU A 139 -12.90 -6.88 -8.07
N ALA A 140 -13.58 -8.03 -8.03
CA ALA A 140 -14.49 -8.38 -6.96
C ALA A 140 -13.77 -8.74 -5.65
N SER A 141 -12.60 -9.41 -5.73
CA SER A 141 -11.84 -9.81 -4.55
C SER A 141 -11.11 -8.66 -3.86
N MET A 142 -11.00 -7.50 -4.49
CA MET A 142 -10.28 -6.36 -3.90
C MET A 142 -10.96 -5.88 -2.62
N ASP A 143 -10.15 -5.61 -1.61
CA ASP A 143 -10.60 -5.04 -0.37
C ASP A 143 -11.06 -3.58 -0.57
N ALA A 144 -12.02 -3.13 0.23
CA ALA A 144 -12.47 -1.74 0.25
C ALA A 144 -12.37 -1.16 1.65
N LEU A 145 -12.03 0.12 1.71
CA LEU A 145 -12.24 0.90 2.92
C LEU A 145 -13.74 1.17 3.07
N VAL A 146 -14.32 0.73 4.18
CA VAL A 146 -15.70 1.01 4.62
C VAL A 146 -15.65 1.84 5.89
N GLN A 147 -16.76 2.49 6.27
CA GLN A 147 -16.78 3.39 7.44
C GLN A 147 -15.71 4.49 7.33
N SER A 148 -15.79 5.25 6.23
CA SER A 148 -14.68 5.99 5.61
C SER A 148 -14.22 7.29 6.30
N ASP A 149 -14.58 7.53 7.55
CA ASP A 149 -14.15 8.74 8.29
C ASP A 149 -12.60 8.85 8.29
N ARG A 150 -11.92 7.71 8.38
CA ARG A 150 -10.46 7.60 8.31
C ARG A 150 -9.88 8.06 6.99
N PHE A 151 -10.62 7.91 5.88
CA PHE A 151 -10.13 8.38 4.59
C PHE A 151 -9.96 9.89 4.61
N GLY A 152 -10.97 10.61 5.12
CA GLY A 152 -10.91 12.06 5.27
C GLY A 152 -9.74 12.50 6.15
N GLU A 153 -9.51 11.82 7.27
CA GLU A 153 -8.37 12.09 8.17
C GLU A 153 -7.02 11.88 7.46
N GLN A 154 -6.88 10.83 6.64
CA GLN A 154 -5.65 10.57 5.88
C GLN A 154 -5.46 11.57 4.74
N VAL A 155 -6.53 11.95 4.04
CA VAL A 155 -6.53 13.02 3.02
C VAL A 155 -6.09 14.35 3.63
N ASP A 156 -6.47 14.64 4.87
CA ASP A 156 -6.11 15.89 5.54
C ASP A 156 -4.61 16.02 5.89
N VAL A 157 -3.91 14.91 5.99
CA VAL A 157 -2.45 14.88 6.25
C VAL A 157 -1.65 14.42 5.03
N ALA A 158 -2.32 14.11 3.93
CA ALA A 158 -1.70 13.74 2.67
C ALA A 158 -0.87 14.90 2.11
N GLU A 159 0.17 14.55 1.36
CA GLU A 159 1.06 15.51 0.76
C GLU A 159 0.34 16.36 -0.29
N THR A 160 0.43 17.68 -0.13
CA THR A 160 -0.08 18.66 -1.09
C THR A 160 0.66 18.52 -2.41
N PHE A 161 -0.04 18.76 -3.52
CA PHE A 161 0.62 18.82 -4.82
C PHE A 161 1.71 19.91 -4.85
N ASP A 162 2.90 19.54 -5.33
CA ASP A 162 4.05 20.45 -5.48
C ASP A 162 4.53 20.42 -6.94
N PRO A 163 4.23 21.47 -7.73
CA PRO A 163 4.62 21.53 -9.13
C PRO A 163 6.14 21.62 -9.33
N GLU A 164 6.89 22.19 -8.38
CA GLU A 164 8.35 22.34 -8.51
C GLU A 164 9.04 20.98 -8.33
N ARG A 165 8.63 20.22 -7.31
CA ARG A 165 9.08 18.82 -7.15
C ARG A 165 8.74 18.00 -8.38
N CYS A 166 7.51 18.13 -8.88
CA CYS A 166 7.02 17.36 -10.02
C CYS A 166 7.75 17.67 -11.33
N ALA A 167 8.27 18.89 -11.49
CA ALA A 167 9.11 19.23 -12.64
C ALA A 167 10.48 18.52 -12.66
N THR A 168 10.92 17.98 -11.50
CA THR A 168 12.26 17.38 -11.36
C THR A 168 12.27 15.85 -11.41
N ILE A 169 11.10 15.20 -11.34
CA ILE A 169 11.01 13.74 -11.29
C ILE A 169 10.48 13.16 -12.60
N SER A 170 11.01 12.02 -13.02
CA SER A 170 10.41 11.22 -14.09
C SER A 170 9.39 10.27 -13.47
N VAL A 171 8.10 10.52 -13.73
CA VAL A 171 7.01 9.66 -13.24
C VAL A 171 6.67 8.57 -14.23
N VAL A 172 6.54 7.34 -13.74
CA VAL A 172 5.86 6.26 -14.44
C VAL A 172 4.47 6.16 -13.82
N ASN A 173 3.45 6.67 -14.52
CA ASN A 173 2.10 6.65 -14.00
C ASN A 173 1.53 5.22 -14.04
N SER A 174 1.24 4.64 -12.87
CA SER A 174 0.33 3.50 -12.81
C SER A 174 -1.08 3.98 -13.16
N ARG A 175 -1.74 3.33 -14.10
CA ARG A 175 -3.16 3.59 -14.39
C ARG A 175 -4.00 2.93 -13.31
N GLN A 176 -4.22 3.68 -12.23
CA GLN A 176 -5.04 3.29 -11.09
C GLN A 176 -5.96 4.46 -10.72
N SER A 177 -7.10 4.16 -10.12
CA SER A 177 -8.05 5.16 -9.63
C SER A 177 -8.68 4.72 -8.34
N LEU A 178 -9.02 5.65 -7.46
CA LEU A 178 -9.89 5.38 -6.33
C LEU A 178 -11.34 5.56 -6.75
N GLN A 179 -12.16 4.54 -6.55
CA GLN A 179 -13.60 4.63 -6.59
C GLN A 179 -14.10 5.06 -5.21
N LEU A 180 -14.66 6.26 -5.13
CA LEU A 180 -15.37 6.78 -3.97
C LEU A 180 -16.85 6.54 -4.19
N THR A 181 -17.50 5.78 -3.30
CA THR A 181 -18.94 5.54 -3.32
C THR A 181 -19.58 6.23 -2.13
N PHE A 182 -20.66 6.96 -2.39
CA PHE A 182 -21.41 7.73 -1.40
C PHE A 182 -22.72 7.02 -1.01
N ASP A 183 -23.27 7.34 0.16
CA ASP A 183 -24.51 6.78 0.70
C ASP A 183 -25.75 7.09 -0.17
N ASP A 184 -25.68 8.13 -1.01
CA ASP A 184 -26.71 8.49 -1.99
C ASP A 184 -26.65 7.64 -3.27
N GLY A 185 -25.70 6.70 -3.35
CA GLY A 185 -25.46 5.81 -4.50
C GLY A 185 -24.58 6.41 -5.59
N ARG A 186 -24.17 7.68 -5.46
CA ARG A 186 -23.21 8.30 -6.39
C ARG A 186 -21.84 7.66 -6.24
N SER A 187 -21.12 7.54 -7.34
CA SER A 187 -19.71 7.15 -7.33
C SER A 187 -18.85 8.11 -8.14
N VAL A 188 -17.62 8.36 -7.69
CA VAL A 188 -16.62 9.20 -8.34
C VAL A 188 -15.33 8.40 -8.47
N LEU A 189 -14.70 8.44 -9.64
CA LEU A 189 -13.40 7.83 -9.89
C LEU A 189 -12.34 8.93 -9.94
N LEU A 190 -11.40 8.90 -9.00
CA LEU A 190 -10.28 9.83 -8.94
C LEU A 190 -8.99 9.10 -9.31
N PRO A 191 -8.21 9.56 -10.30
CA PRO A 191 -6.95 8.92 -10.64
C PRO A 191 -5.93 9.08 -9.50
N THR A 192 -5.07 8.08 -9.31
CA THR A 192 -3.95 8.11 -8.34
C THR A 192 -2.61 8.35 -9.03
N ALA A 193 -2.62 9.09 -10.14
CA ALA A 193 -1.41 9.36 -10.92
C ALA A 193 -0.48 10.32 -10.16
N MET A 194 0.78 9.90 -9.96
CA MET A 194 1.80 10.76 -9.35
C MET A 194 1.98 12.04 -10.15
N CYS A 195 2.27 13.14 -9.44
CA CYS A 195 2.46 14.45 -10.04
C CYS A 195 1.29 14.94 -10.89
N SER A 196 0.09 14.54 -10.50
CA SER A 196 -1.14 15.08 -11.05
C SER A 196 -1.96 15.69 -9.91
N PRO A 197 -2.38 16.97 -10.01
CA PRO A 197 -3.16 17.61 -8.97
C PRO A 197 -4.59 17.02 -8.93
N ILE A 198 -5.01 16.57 -7.75
CA ILE A 198 -6.38 16.11 -7.48
C ILE A 198 -7.00 17.00 -6.42
N SER A 199 -8.19 17.54 -6.68
CA SER A 199 -8.94 18.33 -5.69
C SER A 199 -9.84 17.42 -4.85
N VAL A 200 -9.64 17.35 -3.55
CA VAL A 200 -10.47 16.57 -2.62
C VAL A 200 -10.89 17.46 -1.47
N ALA A 201 -12.20 17.68 -1.31
CA ALA A 201 -12.77 18.52 -0.25
C ALA A 201 -12.12 19.93 -0.18
N GLY A 202 -11.82 20.51 -1.34
CA GLY A 202 -11.19 21.84 -1.47
C GLY A 202 -9.67 21.87 -1.26
N ARG A 203 -9.02 20.70 -1.14
CA ARG A 203 -7.56 20.58 -1.03
C ARG A 203 -6.97 20.02 -2.31
N GLU A 204 -5.87 20.60 -2.76
CA GLU A 204 -5.11 20.06 -3.90
C GLU A 204 -4.02 19.10 -3.40
N ILE A 205 -4.12 17.83 -3.79
CA ILE A 205 -3.29 16.72 -3.31
C ILE A 205 -2.60 16.07 -4.51
N ASP A 206 -1.39 15.58 -4.31
CA ASP A 206 -0.75 14.73 -5.32
C ASP A 206 -1.51 13.40 -5.49
N GLY A 207 -1.80 12.99 -6.72
CA GLY A 207 -2.54 11.74 -6.96
C GLY A 207 -1.87 10.48 -6.36
N GLY A 208 -0.54 10.43 -6.28
CA GLY A 208 0.18 9.35 -5.61
C GLY A 208 0.00 9.40 -4.08
N ALA A 209 -0.03 10.61 -3.51
CA ALA A 209 -0.34 10.81 -2.09
C ALA A 209 -1.79 10.43 -1.76
N LEU A 210 -2.74 10.59 -2.69
CA LEU A 210 -4.11 10.12 -2.53
C LEU A 210 -4.20 8.59 -2.42
N GLY A 211 -3.49 7.86 -3.28
CA GLY A 211 -3.37 6.40 -3.17
C GLY A 211 -2.73 5.96 -1.86
N THR A 212 -1.69 6.67 -1.42
CA THR A 212 -1.00 6.47 -0.13
C THR A 212 -1.96 6.69 1.05
N ALA A 213 -2.81 7.71 0.99
CA ALA A 213 -3.82 7.99 2.02
C ALA A 213 -4.88 6.88 2.10
N TYR A 214 -5.31 6.33 0.96
CA TYR A 214 -6.20 5.17 0.92
C TYR A 214 -5.58 3.95 1.61
N LEU A 215 -4.35 3.59 1.25
CA LEU A 215 -3.66 2.44 1.84
C LEU A 215 -3.42 2.64 3.34
N ALA A 216 -3.13 3.87 3.78
CA ALA A 216 -3.02 4.21 5.20
C ALA A 216 -4.33 3.99 5.96
N ALA A 217 -5.46 4.40 5.37
CA ALA A 217 -6.77 4.22 5.99
C ALA A 217 -7.19 2.75 6.01
N LEU A 218 -6.93 2.01 4.93
CA LEU A 218 -7.22 0.57 4.83
C LEU A 218 -6.40 -0.25 5.84
N ASP A 219 -5.11 0.08 5.96
CA ASP A 219 -4.21 -0.48 6.97
C ASP A 219 -4.77 -0.30 8.40
N GLY A 220 -5.25 0.90 8.73
CA GLY A 220 -5.90 1.16 10.01
C GLY A 220 -7.23 0.40 10.17
N GLN A 221 -8.04 0.28 9.11
CA GLN A 221 -9.27 -0.52 9.15
C GLN A 221 -8.99 -1.98 9.52
N ARG A 222 -7.95 -2.58 8.94
CA ARG A 222 -7.56 -3.96 9.23
C ARG A 222 -7.10 -4.18 10.67
N ASP A 223 -6.59 -3.15 11.33
CA ASP A 223 -6.25 -3.22 12.75
C ASP A 223 -7.50 -3.25 13.66
N ASP A 224 -8.64 -2.73 13.20
CA ASP A 224 -9.87 -2.61 14.00
C ASP A 224 -10.97 -3.61 13.64
N LEU A 225 -11.04 -4.03 12.38
CA LEU A 225 -12.02 -4.99 11.90
C LEU A 225 -11.38 -6.37 11.75
N THR A 226 -12.00 -7.38 12.34
CA THR A 226 -11.62 -8.78 12.09
C THR A 226 -12.46 -9.33 10.94
N TYR A 227 -11.82 -9.59 9.81
CA TYR A 227 -12.43 -10.22 8.64
C TYR A 227 -11.40 -11.06 7.88
N SER A 228 -11.88 -11.86 6.93
CA SER A 228 -11.02 -12.60 6.00
C SER A 228 -11.78 -12.85 4.71
N HIS A 229 -11.13 -12.65 3.57
CA HIS A 229 -11.58 -13.08 2.26
C HIS A 229 -10.37 -13.63 1.52
N PRO A 230 -10.11 -14.94 1.68
CA PRO A 230 -8.95 -15.57 1.09
C PRO A 230 -8.91 -15.39 -0.42
N PHE A 231 -7.75 -14.98 -0.92
CA PHE A 231 -7.52 -14.87 -2.36
C PHE A 231 -7.88 -16.18 -3.06
N SER A 232 -8.71 -16.09 -4.09
CA SER A 232 -9.17 -17.26 -4.87
C SER A 232 -9.07 -17.07 -6.39
N GLY A 233 -8.47 -15.96 -6.84
CA GLY A 233 -8.31 -15.65 -8.26
C GLY A 233 -7.05 -16.27 -8.87
N PRO A 234 -6.77 -15.97 -10.16
CA PRO A 234 -5.47 -16.28 -10.76
C PRO A 234 -4.37 -15.37 -10.17
N LEU A 235 -3.16 -15.89 -9.95
CA LEU A 235 -1.98 -15.11 -9.58
C LEU A 235 -1.16 -14.81 -10.84
N PRO A 236 -1.41 -13.68 -11.54
CA PRO A 236 -0.73 -13.42 -12.80
C PRO A 236 0.75 -13.12 -12.55
N CYS A 237 1.64 -13.94 -13.12
CA CYS A 237 3.07 -13.65 -13.16
C CYS A 237 3.37 -12.46 -14.09
N ALA A 238 2.58 -12.28 -15.15
CA ALA A 238 2.73 -11.18 -16.07
C ALA A 238 2.03 -9.92 -15.53
N GLY A 239 2.71 -8.79 -15.66
CA GLY A 239 2.27 -7.51 -15.10
C GLY A 239 3.25 -7.04 -14.03
N ARG A 240 4.00 -5.98 -14.34
CA ARG A 240 5.02 -5.43 -13.45
C ARG A 240 4.48 -4.65 -12.24
N GLY A 241 3.16 -4.51 -12.13
CA GLY A 241 2.54 -3.81 -11.01
C GLY A 241 1.83 -4.81 -10.12
N SER A 242 2.44 -5.18 -8.99
CA SER A 242 1.63 -5.52 -7.83
C SER A 242 0.66 -4.36 -7.60
N VAL A 243 -0.63 -4.65 -7.52
CA VAL A 243 -1.58 -3.64 -7.07
C VAL A 243 -1.12 -3.24 -5.66
N PRO A 244 -0.92 -1.95 -5.36
CA PRO A 244 -0.55 -1.54 -4.02
C PRO A 244 -1.52 -2.13 -3.01
N ASP A 245 -0.97 -2.86 -2.04
CA ASP A 245 -1.71 -3.57 -1.01
C ASP A 245 -1.35 -3.04 0.38
N ALA A 246 -2.18 -3.36 1.36
CA ALA A 246 -1.93 -3.01 2.76
C ALA A 246 -1.43 -4.21 3.57
N ALA A 247 -1.01 -5.30 2.94
CA ALA A 247 -0.56 -6.49 3.67
C ALA A 247 0.73 -6.19 4.46
N ARG A 248 0.92 -6.89 5.58
CA ARG A 248 2.10 -6.75 6.45
C ARG A 248 2.51 -8.11 7.03
N PRO A 249 3.82 -8.36 7.20
CA PRO A 249 4.31 -9.49 7.96
C PRO A 249 3.63 -9.64 9.32
N GLY A 250 3.18 -10.85 9.62
CA GLY A 250 2.60 -11.19 10.93
C GLY A 250 1.16 -10.74 11.16
N ARG A 251 0.54 -10.01 10.23
CA ARG A 251 -0.89 -9.67 10.28
C ARG A 251 -1.71 -10.55 9.33
N GLU A 252 -1.37 -10.56 8.04
CA GLU A 252 -2.02 -11.39 7.03
C GLU A 252 -1.37 -12.77 6.91
N GLN A 253 -2.17 -13.77 6.52
CA GLN A 253 -1.70 -15.11 6.19
C GLN A 253 -1.54 -15.28 4.68
N LEU A 254 -0.51 -16.01 4.27
CA LEU A 254 -0.33 -16.39 2.87
C LEU A 254 -1.21 -17.61 2.56
N VAL A 255 -2.05 -17.53 1.53
CA VAL A 255 -3.03 -18.59 1.20
C VAL A 255 -2.80 -19.23 -0.16
N ALA A 256 -2.06 -18.57 -1.05
CA ALA A 256 -1.69 -19.09 -2.35
C ALA A 256 -0.38 -18.45 -2.81
N ALA A 257 0.43 -19.17 -3.57
CA ALA A 257 1.65 -18.64 -4.16
C ALA A 257 2.01 -19.39 -5.45
N VAL A 258 2.58 -18.66 -6.41
CA VAL A 258 3.13 -19.21 -7.66
C VAL A 258 4.56 -18.73 -7.86
N LEU A 259 5.39 -19.59 -8.44
CA LEU A 259 6.72 -19.22 -8.93
C LEU A 259 6.61 -18.63 -10.34
N CYS A 260 7.20 -17.47 -10.52
CA CYS A 260 7.23 -16.74 -11.77
C CYS A 260 8.66 -16.61 -12.31
N THR A 261 8.81 -16.80 -13.62
CA THR A 261 10.06 -16.51 -14.32
C THR A 261 10.27 -14.99 -14.41
N PRO A 262 11.50 -14.52 -14.70
CA PRO A 262 11.79 -13.10 -14.86
C PRO A 262 11.00 -12.43 -16.00
N ASP A 263 10.60 -13.22 -17.00
CA ASP A 263 9.79 -12.80 -18.15
C ASP A 263 8.27 -12.79 -17.85
N GLY A 264 7.88 -13.18 -16.64
CA GLY A 264 6.48 -13.16 -16.19
C GLY A 264 5.68 -14.40 -16.57
N GLU A 265 6.35 -15.53 -16.83
CA GLU A 265 5.68 -16.82 -17.04
C GLU A 265 5.48 -17.55 -15.71
N GLU A 266 4.30 -18.15 -15.53
CA GLU A 266 4.03 -19.03 -14.39
C GLU A 266 4.75 -20.37 -14.60
N VAL A 267 5.54 -20.78 -13.61
CA VAL A 267 6.23 -22.07 -13.60
C VAL A 267 5.36 -23.14 -12.94
N ALA A 268 4.97 -22.90 -11.68
CA ALA A 268 4.13 -23.81 -10.91
C ALA A 268 3.58 -23.12 -9.64
N PRO A 269 2.40 -23.56 -9.13
CA PRO A 269 1.96 -23.24 -7.79
C PRO A 269 2.85 -23.90 -6.74
N LEU A 270 3.01 -23.24 -5.59
CA LEU A 270 3.68 -23.82 -4.44
C LEU A 270 2.82 -24.95 -3.84
N SER A 271 3.46 -26.02 -3.39
CA SER A 271 2.81 -27.06 -2.58
C SER A 271 2.44 -26.53 -1.19
N ASP A 272 1.50 -27.19 -0.51
CA ASP A 272 1.08 -26.82 0.85
C ASP A 272 2.25 -26.72 1.84
N ALA A 273 3.26 -27.60 1.72
CA ALA A 273 4.44 -27.56 2.56
C ALA A 273 5.31 -26.33 2.28
N GLN A 274 5.53 -26.01 1.00
CA GLN A 274 6.29 -24.82 0.60
C GLN A 274 5.57 -23.53 0.99
N LEU A 275 4.24 -23.50 0.86
CA LEU A 275 3.44 -22.37 1.30
C LEU A 275 3.48 -22.20 2.83
N ALA A 276 3.47 -23.29 3.59
CA ALA A 276 3.62 -23.26 5.04
C ALA A 276 5.00 -22.70 5.45
N ASP A 277 6.08 -23.17 4.83
CA ASP A 277 7.44 -22.69 5.09
C ASP A 277 7.57 -21.19 4.74
N LEU A 278 7.01 -20.76 3.60
CA LEU A 278 6.98 -19.35 3.20
C LEU A 278 6.17 -18.50 4.19
N ASN A 279 5.04 -18.99 4.68
CA ASN A 279 4.18 -18.28 5.64
C ASN A 279 4.86 -18.16 7.01
N ASP A 280 5.65 -19.14 7.43
CA ASP A 280 6.45 -19.06 8.65
C ASP A 280 7.62 -18.06 8.51
N ALA A 281 8.26 -18.00 7.34
CA ALA A 281 9.24 -16.97 7.01
C ALA A 281 8.60 -15.57 6.99
N TRP A 282 7.41 -15.43 6.40
CA TRP A 282 6.63 -14.18 6.39
C TRP A 282 6.33 -13.66 7.79
N ARG A 283 5.87 -14.51 8.70
CA ARG A 283 5.64 -14.13 10.11
C ARG A 283 6.90 -13.72 10.85
N SER A 284 8.06 -14.16 10.36
CA SER A 284 9.38 -13.91 10.96
C SER A 284 10.19 -12.88 10.18
N ALA A 285 9.57 -12.16 9.23
CA ALA A 285 10.24 -11.17 8.42
C ALA A 285 10.80 -10.03 9.29
N LYS A 286 11.88 -9.43 8.82
CA LYS A 286 12.57 -8.33 9.49
C LYS A 286 12.66 -7.13 8.58
N GLU A 287 12.76 -5.95 9.18
CA GLU A 287 12.97 -4.70 8.46
C GLU A 287 14.17 -4.84 7.51
N PHE A 288 13.94 -4.55 6.23
CA PHE A 288 15.00 -4.54 5.23
C PHE A 288 15.67 -3.17 5.25
N VAL A 289 16.83 -3.09 5.88
CA VAL A 289 17.66 -1.88 5.88
C VAL A 289 18.67 -2.03 4.75
N GLN A 290 18.46 -1.30 3.66
CA GLN A 290 19.49 -1.11 2.65
C GLN A 290 20.50 -0.10 3.20
N ASP A 291 21.39 -0.52 4.11
CA ASP A 291 22.41 0.35 4.67
C ASP A 291 23.60 0.45 3.68
N PRO A 292 23.82 1.60 3.00
CA PRO A 292 24.96 1.77 2.12
C PRO A 292 26.30 1.91 2.86
N THR A 293 26.30 1.92 4.21
CA THR A 293 27.48 2.16 5.06
C THR A 293 27.78 1.05 6.04
N ALA A 294 27.05 -0.06 6.01
CA ALA A 294 27.34 -1.20 6.87
C ALA A 294 28.60 -1.94 6.36
N ASP A 295 29.70 -1.78 7.10
CA ASP A 295 30.96 -2.53 6.98
C ASP A 295 30.81 -4.06 7.22
N ASP A 296 29.60 -4.61 7.18
CA ASP A 296 29.36 -6.05 7.19
C ASP A 296 29.38 -6.53 5.74
N GLU A 297 30.45 -7.24 5.38
CA GLU A 297 30.71 -7.94 4.12
C GLU A 297 29.67 -9.04 3.81
N SER A 298 28.38 -8.69 3.79
CA SER A 298 27.40 -9.48 3.06
C SER A 298 27.65 -9.15 1.59
N GLU A 299 28.55 -9.90 0.95
CA GLU A 299 28.76 -9.85 -0.50
C GLU A 299 27.46 -10.30 -1.20
N CYS A 300 26.50 -9.37 -1.26
CA CYS A 300 25.33 -9.47 -2.08
C CYS A 300 25.81 -9.52 -3.53
N THR A 301 25.88 -10.73 -4.09
CA THR A 301 26.12 -10.88 -5.51
C THR A 301 24.81 -10.58 -6.20
N ALA A 302 24.67 -9.37 -6.73
CA ALA A 302 23.56 -9.06 -7.61
C ALA A 302 23.55 -10.09 -8.75
N PRO A 303 22.44 -10.82 -8.96
CA PRO A 303 22.39 -11.83 -10.00
C PRO A 303 22.62 -11.18 -11.36
N GLU A 304 23.37 -11.85 -12.25
CA GLU A 304 23.63 -11.36 -13.61
C GLU A 304 22.34 -11.22 -14.43
N ASP A 305 21.36 -12.08 -14.13
CA ASP A 305 20.02 -12.09 -14.72
C ASP A 305 18.97 -11.60 -13.71
N ALA A 306 17.86 -11.07 -14.21
CA ALA A 306 16.72 -10.75 -13.36
C ALA A 306 16.25 -12.03 -12.63
N PRO A 307 16.09 -12.03 -11.30
CA PRO A 307 15.75 -13.23 -10.57
C PRO A 307 14.29 -13.63 -10.80
N SER A 308 14.03 -14.94 -10.70
CA SER A 308 12.65 -15.43 -10.53
C SER A 308 12.04 -14.83 -9.27
N TYR A 309 10.70 -14.78 -9.21
CA TYR A 309 9.98 -14.18 -8.09
C TYR A 309 8.73 -14.98 -7.74
N LEU A 310 8.20 -14.74 -6.55
CA LEU A 310 6.92 -15.28 -6.13
C LEU A 310 5.85 -14.21 -6.27
N VAL A 311 4.67 -14.62 -6.75
CA VAL A 311 3.43 -13.85 -6.61
C VAL A 311 2.56 -14.58 -5.60
N VAL A 312 2.05 -13.87 -4.61
CA VAL A 312 1.47 -14.46 -3.39
C VAL A 312 0.15 -13.79 -3.04
N GLY A 313 -0.89 -14.60 -2.83
CA GLY A 313 -2.20 -14.17 -2.37
C GLY A 313 -2.34 -14.25 -0.84
N THR A 314 -3.04 -13.29 -0.24
CA THR A 314 -3.31 -13.26 1.21
C THR A 314 -4.72 -13.71 1.59
N ASP A 315 -4.96 -13.91 2.88
CA ASP A 315 -6.28 -14.11 3.48
C ASP A 315 -7.19 -12.88 3.42
N HIS A 316 -6.70 -11.75 2.89
CA HIS A 316 -7.43 -10.50 2.64
C HIS A 316 -7.55 -10.18 1.14
N SER A 317 -7.19 -11.14 0.27
CA SER A 317 -7.20 -11.00 -1.20
C SER A 317 -6.20 -10.00 -1.75
N ASP A 318 -5.17 -9.65 -0.98
CA ASP A 318 -4.02 -8.90 -1.50
C ASP A 318 -3.16 -9.81 -2.39
N VAL A 319 -2.48 -9.20 -3.36
CA VAL A 319 -1.53 -9.89 -4.24
C VAL A 319 -0.17 -9.21 -4.12
N MET A 320 0.75 -9.88 -3.44
CA MET A 320 2.09 -9.41 -3.17
C MET A 320 3.12 -10.05 -4.11
N ARG A 321 4.27 -9.41 -4.24
CA ARG A 321 5.44 -9.97 -4.93
C ARG A 321 6.62 -10.10 -3.97
N PHE A 322 7.27 -11.27 -3.96
CA PHE A 322 8.53 -11.49 -3.28
C PHE A 322 9.64 -11.77 -4.30
N SER A 323 10.75 -11.04 -4.21
CA SER A 323 11.88 -11.22 -5.13
C SER A 323 13.09 -11.75 -4.38
N ASP A 324 13.79 -12.72 -4.97
CA ASP A 324 15.08 -13.17 -4.44
C ASP A 324 16.15 -12.12 -4.68
N THR A 325 16.95 -11.83 -3.66
CA THR A 325 17.99 -10.80 -3.72
C THR A 325 19.37 -11.35 -4.04
N GLY A 326 19.56 -12.68 -4.04
CA GLY A 326 20.89 -13.30 -4.09
C GLY A 326 21.69 -13.11 -2.80
N CYS A 327 21.15 -12.40 -1.80
CA CYS A 327 21.79 -12.15 -0.50
C CYS A 327 21.33 -13.16 0.58
N GLY A 328 20.65 -14.24 0.19
CA GLY A 328 20.14 -15.25 1.12
C GLY A 328 18.78 -14.93 1.75
N PHE A 329 17.99 -14.05 1.12
CA PHE A 329 16.63 -13.74 1.57
C PHE A 329 15.73 -13.29 0.40
N LEU A 330 14.43 -13.54 0.55
CA LEU A 330 13.37 -12.92 -0.26
C LEU A 330 13.05 -11.52 0.29
N VAL A 331 12.79 -10.56 -0.60
CA VAL A 331 12.31 -9.23 -0.23
C VAL A 331 10.88 -9.02 -0.68
N TRP A 332 10.08 -8.52 0.25
CA TRP A 332 8.80 -7.86 0.00
C TRP A 332 8.99 -6.35 0.07
N SER A 333 8.38 -5.62 -0.85
CA SER A 333 8.33 -4.16 -0.82
C SER A 333 6.93 -3.72 -0.42
N GLY A 334 6.80 -3.15 0.77
CA GLY A 334 5.57 -2.47 1.18
C GLY A 334 5.31 -1.20 0.38
N TRP A 335 4.10 -0.67 0.54
CA TRP A 335 3.65 0.52 -0.18
C TRP A 335 4.23 1.84 0.36
N ARG A 336 4.77 1.86 1.60
CA ARG A 336 5.46 3.04 2.14
C ARG A 336 6.96 2.97 1.85
N PRO A 337 7.62 4.12 1.63
CA PRO A 337 9.08 4.18 1.62
C PRO A 337 9.65 3.61 2.93
N GLY A 338 10.54 2.62 2.82
CA GLY A 338 11.16 1.97 3.99
C GLY A 338 10.36 0.81 4.59
N ASP A 339 9.12 0.55 4.15
CA ASP A 339 8.33 -0.61 4.62
C ASP A 339 8.72 -1.93 3.89
N SER A 340 9.94 -2.02 3.37
CA SER A 340 10.46 -3.27 2.81
C SER A 340 10.84 -4.24 3.94
N GLN A 341 10.62 -5.53 3.70
CA GLN A 341 10.88 -6.58 4.67
C GLN A 341 11.64 -7.72 4.01
N ALA A 342 12.66 -8.22 4.72
CA ALA A 342 13.43 -9.39 4.35
C ALA A 342 12.84 -10.62 5.04
N LEU A 343 12.44 -11.61 4.25
CA LEU A 343 11.98 -12.90 4.72
C LEU A 343 13.21 -13.82 4.87
N PRO A 344 13.39 -14.52 6.00
CA PRO A 344 14.55 -15.36 6.26
C PRO A 344 14.46 -16.72 5.53
N THR A 345 14.27 -16.68 4.22
CA THR A 345 14.21 -17.83 3.30
C THR A 345 14.61 -17.37 1.90
N THR A 346 15.03 -18.30 1.05
CA THR A 346 15.26 -18.07 -0.40
C THR A 346 14.32 -18.91 -1.25
N LEU A 347 14.33 -18.71 -2.57
CA LEU A 347 13.67 -19.67 -3.47
C LEU A 347 14.28 -21.07 -3.33
N ALA A 348 15.60 -21.16 -3.21
CA ALA A 348 16.31 -22.43 -3.06
C ALA A 348 15.94 -23.17 -1.76
N ASP A 349 15.78 -22.46 -0.63
CA ASP A 349 15.36 -23.05 0.64
C ASP A 349 13.94 -23.65 0.56
N LEU A 350 13.06 -23.03 -0.24
CA LEU A 350 11.73 -23.54 -0.54
C LEU A 350 11.75 -24.70 -1.56
N GLY A 351 12.94 -25.14 -1.99
CA GLY A 351 13.10 -26.16 -3.04
C GLY A 351 12.65 -25.69 -4.42
N LEU A 352 12.60 -24.37 -4.64
CA LEU A 352 12.21 -23.73 -5.90
C LEU A 352 13.49 -23.35 -6.65
N THR A 353 13.81 -24.12 -7.68
CA THR A 353 14.87 -23.78 -8.64
C THR A 353 14.23 -23.33 -9.94
N PRO A 354 14.70 -22.22 -10.56
CA PRO A 354 14.24 -21.80 -11.89
C PRO A 354 14.35 -22.90 -12.95
#